data_AF-A0A227J7H4-F1
#
_entry.id   AF-A0A227J7H4-F1
#
_cell.length_a   1.000
_cell.length_b   1.000
_cell.length_c   1.000
_cell.angle_alpha   90.00
_cell.angle_beta   90.00
_cell.angle_gamma   90.00
#
_symmetry.space_group_name_H-M   'P 1'
#
loop_
_entity.id
_entity.type
_entity.pdbx_description
1 polymer ?
#
loop_
_entity_poly.entity_id
_entity_poly.type
_entity_poly.pdbx_seq_one_letter_code
_entity_poly.pdbx_strand_id
1 'polypeptide(L)'
;VHFNFSFPESFWDALYGEQDEQARQDTKSAAYFALIRNYYRFGWMIPYFFGASPALCGSFIQGRETKLPFESIGGTLYLPKATSLRLSDLGYTNSAQSVLKIGFNSIDQYLEGLGDAIRRPS
;
A
#
# COMPACT_ATOMS: atom_id res chain seq x y z
N VAL A 1 -0.08 -12.10 1.00
CA VAL A 1 -1.53 -12.26 1.30
C VAL A 1 -2.20 -10.95 0.96
N HIS A 2 -3.33 -11.00 0.24
CA HIS A 2 -4.19 -9.83 -0.01
C HIS A 2 -5.50 -10.04 0.77
N PHE A 3 -6.03 -8.96 1.34
CA PHE A 3 -7.28 -8.96 2.10
C PHE A 3 -8.27 -8.03 1.42
N ASN A 4 -9.39 -8.59 0.94
CA ASN A 4 -10.47 -7.84 0.30
C ASN A 4 -11.57 -7.59 1.32
N PHE A 5 -12.07 -6.35 1.39
CA PHE A 5 -13.02 -5.92 2.40
C PHE A 5 -14.01 -4.92 1.81
N SER A 6 -15.29 -5.06 2.19
CA SER A 6 -16.33 -4.08 1.92
C SER A 6 -17.27 -3.95 3.12
N PHE A 7 -17.76 -2.73 3.37
CA PHE A 7 -18.81 -2.48 4.35
C PHE A 7 -20.18 -2.93 3.82
N PRO A 8 -21.05 -3.50 4.68
CA PRO A 8 -22.42 -3.88 4.31
C PRO A 8 -23.29 -2.64 4.02
N GLU A 9 -24.41 -2.81 3.31
CA GLU A 9 -25.36 -1.71 3.06
C GLU A 9 -25.85 -1.03 4.33
N SER A 10 -26.10 -1.80 5.39
CA SER A 10 -26.52 -1.27 6.69
C SER A 10 -25.54 -0.27 7.31
N PHE A 11 -24.24 -0.36 7.00
CA PHE A 11 -23.25 0.63 7.43
C PHE A 11 -23.45 1.98 6.71
N TRP A 12 -23.76 1.94 5.42
CA TRP A 12 -23.98 3.12 4.60
C TRP A 12 -25.33 3.78 4.91
N ASP A 13 -26.36 2.96 5.15
CA ASP A 13 -27.67 3.44 5.59
C ASP A 13 -27.55 4.15 6.94
N ALA A 14 -26.77 3.60 7.88
CA ALA A 14 -26.55 4.21 9.19
C ALA A 14 -25.79 5.56 9.12
N LEU A 15 -24.87 5.73 8.16
CA LEU A 15 -24.07 6.94 8.04
C LEU A 15 -24.73 8.05 7.21
N TYR A 16 -25.45 7.67 6.15
CA TYR A 16 -25.93 8.61 5.14
C TYR A 16 -27.45 8.57 4.92
N GLY A 17 -28.17 7.66 5.61
CA GLY A 17 -29.59 7.45 5.39
C GLY A 17 -29.91 6.80 4.04
N GLU A 18 -31.18 6.80 3.66
CA GLU A 18 -31.61 6.38 2.32
C GLU A 18 -31.08 7.36 1.26
N GLN A 19 -30.56 6.81 0.17
CA GLN A 19 -30.04 7.57 -0.96
C GLN A 19 -30.47 6.88 -2.26
N ASP A 20 -30.61 7.65 -3.34
CA ASP A 20 -30.67 7.05 -4.67
C ASP A 20 -29.32 6.39 -5.03
N GLU A 21 -29.35 5.59 -6.10
CA GLU A 21 -28.19 4.80 -6.53
C GLU A 21 -26.96 5.67 -6.82
N GLN A 22 -27.14 6.83 -7.46
CA GLN A 22 -26.01 7.69 -7.83
C GLN A 22 -25.38 8.32 -6.59
N ALA A 23 -26.19 8.91 -5.71
CA ALA A 23 -25.72 9.47 -4.45
C ALA A 23 -25.07 8.41 -3.55
N ARG A 24 -25.57 7.17 -3.58
CA ARG A 24 -24.97 6.04 -2.86
C ARG A 24 -23.60 5.66 -3.41
N GLN A 25 -23.42 5.64 -4.73
CA GLN A 25 -22.13 5.35 -5.36
C GLN A 25 -21.09 6.43 -5.05
N ASP A 26 -21.49 7.69 -5.10
CA ASP A 26 -20.62 8.84 -4.84
C ASP A 26 -20.13 8.84 -3.38
N THR A 27 -21.04 8.62 -2.42
CA THR A 27 -20.69 8.57 -0.99
C THR A 27 -19.78 7.40 -0.65
N LYS A 28 -20.07 6.20 -1.17
CA LYS A 28 -19.21 5.02 -1.01
C LYS A 28 -17.81 5.28 -1.56
N SER A 29 -17.70 5.82 -2.77
CA SER A 29 -16.43 6.13 -3.40
C SER A 29 -15.63 7.11 -2.54
N ALA A 30 -16.23 8.23 -2.13
CA ALA A 30 -15.58 9.23 -1.28
C ALA A 30 -15.10 8.62 0.05
N ALA A 31 -15.91 7.77 0.68
CA ALA A 31 -15.57 7.12 1.94
C ALA A 31 -14.44 6.09 1.80
N TYR A 32 -14.43 5.26 0.74
CA TYR A 32 -13.32 4.34 0.49
C TYR A 32 -12.02 5.07 0.16
N PHE A 33 -12.07 6.18 -0.58
CA PHE A 33 -10.89 7.03 -0.77
C PHE A 33 -10.39 7.64 0.55
N ALA A 34 -11.30 8.03 1.46
CA ALA A 34 -10.92 8.43 2.81
C ALA A 34 -10.26 7.30 3.62
N LEU A 35 -10.78 6.08 3.49
CA LEU A 35 -10.20 4.88 4.11
C LEU A 35 -8.79 4.61 3.56
N ILE A 36 -8.56 4.72 2.24
CA ILE A 36 -7.23 4.60 1.64
C ILE A 36 -6.28 5.64 2.22
N ARG A 37 -6.69 6.91 2.34
CA ARG A 37 -5.85 7.96 2.96
C ARG A 37 -5.49 7.62 4.41
N ASN A 38 -6.41 7.04 5.18
CA ASN A 38 -6.12 6.56 6.54
C ASN A 38 -5.22 5.32 6.55
N TYR A 39 -5.35 4.42 5.57
CA TYR A 39 -4.42 3.30 5.39
C TYR A 39 -3.00 3.79 5.12
N TYR A 40 -2.79 4.83 4.31
CA TYR A 40 -1.46 5.41 4.13
C TYR A 40 -0.90 6.07 5.40
N ARG A 41 -1.77 6.64 6.26
CA ARG A 41 -1.35 7.28 7.53
C ARG A 41 -1.00 6.28 8.63
N PHE A 42 -1.77 5.20 8.75
CA PHE A 42 -1.71 4.28 9.90
C PHE A 42 -1.41 2.83 9.52
N GLY A 43 -1.37 2.52 8.23
CA GLY A 43 -1.17 1.16 7.71
C GLY A 43 0.20 0.57 8.05
N TRP A 44 1.16 1.37 8.51
CA TRP A 44 2.43 0.89 9.07
C TRP A 44 2.22 -0.04 10.29
N MET A 45 1.07 0.04 10.96
CA MET A 45 0.71 -0.88 12.04
C MET A 45 0.61 -2.34 11.55
N ILE A 46 0.23 -2.57 10.29
CA ILE A 46 0.11 -3.92 9.72
C ILE A 46 1.47 -4.62 9.67
N PRO A 47 2.53 -4.08 9.03
CA PRO A 47 3.84 -4.69 9.10
C PRO A 47 4.45 -4.63 10.50
N TYR A 48 4.03 -3.72 11.38
CA TYR A 48 4.49 -3.74 12.76
C TYR A 48 4.01 -5.00 13.51
N PHE A 49 2.72 -5.35 13.42
CA PHE A 49 2.16 -6.51 14.13
C PHE A 49 2.30 -7.84 13.38
N PHE A 50 2.18 -7.81 12.06
CA PHE A 50 2.09 -9.02 11.23
C PHE A 50 3.27 -9.17 10.25
N GLY A 51 4.27 -8.28 10.35
CA GLY A 51 5.49 -8.41 9.58
C GLY A 51 6.23 -9.69 9.95
N ALA A 52 6.43 -10.57 8.96
CA ALA A 52 7.09 -11.86 9.12
C ALA A 52 8.25 -12.04 8.13
N SER A 53 8.93 -10.94 7.78
CA SER A 53 10.09 -10.99 6.88
C SER A 53 11.26 -10.12 7.37
N PRO A 54 11.81 -10.37 8.57
CA PRO A 54 12.96 -9.61 9.10
C PRO A 54 14.30 -10.00 8.45
N ALA A 55 14.31 -11.07 7.65
CA ALA A 55 15.50 -11.66 7.06
C ALA A 55 15.31 -11.94 5.56
N LEU A 56 16.42 -11.99 4.81
CA LEU A 56 16.49 -12.32 3.39
C LEU A 56 17.76 -13.13 3.07
N CYS A 57 17.79 -13.80 1.92
CA CYS A 57 19.00 -14.45 1.42
C CYS A 57 19.97 -13.39 0.87
N GLY A 58 21.28 -13.54 1.08
CA GLY A 58 22.29 -12.61 0.55
C GLY A 58 22.20 -12.37 -0.96
N SER A 59 21.63 -13.32 -1.73
CA SER A 59 21.38 -13.15 -3.17
C SER A 59 20.44 -11.98 -3.50
N PHE A 60 19.54 -11.57 -2.60
CA PHE A 60 18.60 -10.46 -2.83
C PHE A 60 19.26 -9.09 -2.86
N ILE A 61 20.46 -8.96 -2.30
CA ILE A 61 21.21 -7.70 -2.28
C ILE A 61 22.49 -7.75 -3.12
N GLN A 62 22.71 -8.84 -3.88
CA GLN A 62 23.87 -8.93 -4.77
C GLN A 62 23.85 -7.78 -5.79
N GLY A 63 24.95 -7.04 -5.86
CA GLY A 63 25.10 -5.88 -6.74
C GLY A 63 24.41 -4.61 -6.27
N ARG A 64 23.80 -4.59 -5.08
CA ARG A 64 23.25 -3.39 -4.44
C ARG A 64 24.06 -3.03 -3.21
N GLU A 65 24.68 -1.85 -3.21
CA GLU A 65 25.21 -1.29 -1.96
C GLU A 65 24.05 -0.88 -1.05
N THR A 66 24.05 -1.37 0.19
CA THR A 66 23.08 -0.98 1.21
C THR A 66 23.82 -0.44 2.42
N LYS A 67 23.33 0.68 2.96
CA LYS A 67 23.82 1.28 4.22
C LYS A 67 23.14 0.68 5.45
N LEU A 68 22.21 -0.26 5.27
CA LEU A 68 21.50 -0.90 6.37
C LEU A 68 22.44 -1.85 7.13
N PRO A 69 22.46 -1.82 8.47
CA PRO A 69 23.39 -2.58 9.29
C PRO A 69 22.92 -4.04 9.44
N PHE A 70 22.98 -4.81 8.35
CA PHE A 70 22.61 -6.23 8.36
C PHE A 70 23.53 -7.04 9.27
N GLU A 71 22.92 -7.89 10.08
CA GLU A 71 23.58 -9.02 10.72
C GLU A 71 23.43 -10.27 9.85
N SER A 72 24.31 -11.26 10.01
CA SER A 72 24.31 -12.48 9.21
C SER A 72 24.35 -13.74 10.07
N ILE A 73 23.60 -14.75 9.62
CA ILE A 73 23.68 -16.12 10.13
C ILE A 73 23.81 -17.02 8.91
N GLY A 74 25.03 -17.49 8.63
CA GLY A 74 25.34 -18.20 7.40
C GLY A 74 25.08 -17.34 6.15
N GLY A 75 24.23 -17.82 5.23
CA GLY A 75 23.84 -17.09 4.02
C GLY A 75 22.63 -16.15 4.18
N THR A 76 22.05 -16.08 5.38
CA THR A 76 20.88 -15.26 5.67
C THR A 76 21.30 -13.94 6.31
N LEU A 77 20.77 -12.84 5.77
CA LEU A 77 20.94 -11.49 6.30
C LEU A 77 19.66 -11.05 6.99
N TYR A 78 19.75 -10.38 8.13
CA TYR A 78 18.60 -9.87 8.86
C TYR A 78 18.90 -8.54 9.55
N LEU A 79 17.84 -7.80 9.89
CA LEU A 79 17.92 -6.61 10.73
C LEU A 79 17.20 -6.93 12.06
N PRO A 80 17.85 -6.81 13.23
CA PRO A 80 17.29 -7.25 14.52
C PRO A 80 15.94 -6.62 14.89
N LYS A 81 15.68 -5.41 14.38
CA LYS A 81 14.45 -4.64 14.66
C LYS A 81 13.53 -4.52 13.44
N ALA A 82 13.87 -5.14 12.31
CA ALA A 82 12.98 -5.14 11.16
C ALA A 82 11.78 -6.04 11.40
N THR A 83 10.64 -5.66 10.84
CA THR A 83 9.43 -6.50 10.85
C THR A 83 9.16 -7.08 9.47
N SER A 84 9.26 -6.27 8.41
CA SER A 84 8.93 -6.71 7.05
C SER A 84 9.83 -6.08 5.96
N LEU A 85 10.99 -6.69 5.71
CA LEU A 85 11.88 -6.35 4.58
C LEU A 85 11.19 -6.48 3.23
N ARG A 86 10.16 -7.33 3.10
CA ARG A 86 9.33 -7.45 1.89
C ARG A 86 8.72 -6.11 1.44
N LEU A 87 8.42 -5.21 2.38
CA LEU A 87 7.84 -3.88 2.11
C LEU A 87 8.89 -2.77 2.07
N SER A 88 10.17 -3.09 2.20
CA SER A 88 11.27 -2.14 2.09
C SER A 88 11.73 -1.97 0.65
N ASP A 89 12.66 -1.04 0.43
CA ASP A 89 13.33 -0.83 -0.86
C ASP A 89 14.13 -2.04 -1.38
N LEU A 90 14.37 -3.03 -0.52
CA LEU A 90 15.03 -4.30 -0.87
C LEU A 90 14.03 -5.39 -1.29
N GLY A 91 12.74 -5.18 -1.03
CA GLY A 91 11.67 -6.10 -1.35
C GLY A 91 11.04 -5.81 -2.71
N TYR A 92 9.71 -5.75 -2.73
CA TYR A 92 8.94 -5.43 -3.92
C TYR A 92 8.90 -3.92 -4.15
N THR A 93 9.96 -3.34 -4.67
CA THR A 93 9.92 -1.95 -5.17
C THR A 93 10.09 -1.94 -6.68
N ASN A 94 8.99 -1.63 -7.36
CA ASN A 94 9.05 -1.11 -8.72
C ASN A 94 9.15 0.42 -8.60
N SER A 95 10.37 0.93 -8.54
CA SER A 95 10.69 2.36 -8.42
C SER A 95 10.08 3.23 -9.53
N ALA A 96 9.54 2.63 -10.60
CA ALA A 96 8.78 3.34 -11.62
C ALA A 96 7.44 3.90 -11.10
N GLN A 97 6.83 3.30 -10.07
CA GLN A 97 5.51 3.75 -9.56
C GLN A 97 5.61 4.92 -8.58
N SER A 98 6.72 5.12 -7.87
CA SER A 98 6.89 6.28 -6.98
C SER A 98 6.98 7.61 -7.72
N VAL A 99 7.30 7.57 -9.02
CA VAL A 99 7.29 8.72 -9.94
C VAL A 99 5.86 9.11 -10.33
N LEU A 100 4.90 8.19 -10.21
CA LEU A 100 3.51 8.41 -10.55
C LEU A 100 2.75 8.95 -9.33
N LYS A 101 2.54 10.27 -9.32
CA LYS A 101 1.76 10.97 -8.29
C LYS A 101 0.26 10.74 -8.51
N ILE A 102 -0.22 9.52 -8.24
CA ILE A 102 -1.65 9.21 -8.26
C ILE A 102 -2.27 9.68 -6.93
N GLY A 103 -3.25 10.57 -7.02
CA GLY A 103 -3.98 11.10 -5.85
C GLY A 103 -5.12 10.18 -5.42
N PHE A 104 -5.42 10.19 -4.12
CA PHE A 104 -6.52 9.41 -3.52
C PHE A 104 -7.58 10.33 -2.88
N ASN A 105 -7.82 11.53 -3.43
CA ASN A 105 -8.80 12.47 -2.88
C ASN A 105 -10.21 12.25 -3.42
N SER A 106 -10.33 11.89 -4.71
CA SER A 106 -11.57 11.56 -5.38
C SER A 106 -11.34 10.48 -6.44
N ILE A 107 -12.43 9.86 -6.90
CA ILE A 107 -12.39 8.88 -7.98
C ILE A 107 -11.90 9.49 -9.29
N ASP A 108 -12.37 10.70 -9.64
CA ASP A 108 -11.97 11.38 -10.87
C ASP A 108 -10.46 11.67 -10.90
N GLN A 109 -9.92 12.22 -9.80
CA GLN A 109 -8.48 12.49 -9.69
C GLN A 109 -7.66 11.20 -9.82
N TYR A 110 -8.13 10.12 -9.21
CA TYR A 110 -7.45 8.82 -9.29
C TYR A 110 -7.46 8.28 -10.73
N LEU A 111 -8.60 8.33 -11.41
CA LEU A 111 -8.74 7.87 -12.79
C LEU A 111 -7.90 8.69 -13.76
N GLU A 112 -7.85 10.02 -13.60
CA GLU A 112 -7.00 10.91 -14.38
C GLU A 112 -5.52 10.54 -14.21
N GLY A 113 -5.05 10.48 -12.96
CA GLY A 113 -3.66 10.15 -12.64
C GLY A 113 -3.24 8.75 -13.10
N LEU A 114 -4.13 7.77 -12.98
CA LEU A 114 -3.89 6.42 -13.48
C LEU A 114 -3.87 6.36 -15.00
N GLY A 115 -4.79 7.06 -15.67
CA GLY A 115 -4.82 7.15 -17.12
C GLY A 115 -3.53 7.77 -17.69
N ASP A 116 -3.05 8.82 -17.05
CA ASP A 116 -1.77 9.46 -17.41
C ASP A 116 -0.58 8.54 -17.19
N ALA A 117 -0.57 7.80 -16.09
CA ALA A 117 0.48 6.82 -15.79
C ALA A 117 0.61 5.76 -16.89
N ILE A 118 -0.51 5.22 -17.36
CA ILE A 118 -0.55 4.17 -18.40
C ILE A 118 -0.05 4.69 -19.74
N ARG A 119 -0.26 5.97 -20.05
CA ARG A 119 0.15 6.60 -21.31
C ARG A 119 1.61 7.06 -21.33
N ARG A 120 2.29 7.10 -20.19
CA ARG A 120 3.72 7.49 -20.13
C ARG A 120 4.62 6.32 -20.54
N PRO A 121 5.53 6.51 -21.51
CA PRO A 121 6.52 5.49 -21.84
C PRO A 121 7.48 5.27 -20.66
N SER A 122 7.87 4.01 -20.47
CA SER A 122 8.79 3.54 -19.43
C SER A 122 10.24 3.90 -19.71
#